data_AF-A0A9W6GQZ5-F1
#
_entry.id   AF-A0A9W6GQZ5-F1
#
_cell.length_a   1.000
_cell.length_b   1.000
_cell.length_c   1.000
_cell.angle_alpha   90.00
_cell.angle_beta   90.00
_cell.angle_gamma   90.00
#
_symmetry.space_group_name_H-M   'P 1'
#
loop_
_entity.id
_entity.type
_entity.pdbx_description
1 polymer ?
#
loop_
_entity_poly.entity_id
_entity_poly.type
_entity_poly.pdbx_seq_one_letter_code
_entity_poly.pdbx_strand_id
1 'polypeptide(L)'
;MGDFGWVFNSLISKAELTVSDPGFASAAQATPAWIAGAGAVIASLGVTLFLLFQREMARRQTAAATHSLAAFAHRLKAGAPPEWTPTGVEDVDDIARTLGEFDERLRRKRALLTQLNEEVIRSGGDGGRRGGSNGFNNQLRAIIDALPVGVLLAEAPSGRILEGNKALERILRGPIIYSENTESYRHWIAVHESGEPVAPQEYPLARALAGEERPTLECRHQRSDGSWGWINVVGSPIRNDRGETIAAIIAVTDIDELKSAEEHRRMMNMELHHRVNNSLAMIQGIANITARTATDFAGFRNSFSDRIQCLSRLSTLLVKRSWTETPVRELVTTALASDSPSMRDRISVSGDDIELRSEVALALGMALHELLSNAERHGALSAEDGRVTVAWRVADSEGRRLQVEWKEHGGPPVEPPSRTGVGQYLMKSVLTRQFGGDIDISYETDGVRATLTAEI
;
A
#
# COMPACT_ATOMS: atom_id res chain seq x y z
N MET A 1 -16.36 -36.52 10.87
CA MET A 1 -17.73 -36.48 11.43
C MET A 1 -17.86 -37.69 12.34
N GLY A 2 -17.97 -37.51 13.66
CA GLY A 2 -18.08 -38.65 14.57
C GLY A 2 -18.17 -38.33 16.07
N ASP A 3 -17.45 -37.33 16.60
CA ASP A 3 -17.23 -37.26 18.07
C ASP A 3 -17.68 -35.98 18.80
N PHE A 4 -18.35 -35.02 18.15
CA PHE A 4 -18.81 -33.79 18.82
C PHE A 4 -20.25 -33.82 19.35
N GLY A 5 -21.05 -34.84 19.00
CA GLY A 5 -22.46 -34.92 19.42
C GLY A 5 -22.66 -35.32 20.89
N TRP A 6 -21.72 -36.06 21.48
CA TRP A 6 -21.87 -36.59 22.84
C TRP A 6 -21.61 -35.52 23.92
N VAL A 7 -20.66 -34.62 23.70
CA VAL A 7 -20.33 -33.52 24.65
C VAL A 7 -21.48 -32.52 24.75
N PHE A 8 -22.20 -32.26 23.65
CA PHE A 8 -23.30 -31.31 23.61
C PHE A 8 -24.56 -31.81 24.35
N ASN A 9 -24.89 -33.10 24.20
CA ASN A 9 -26.03 -33.70 24.92
C ASN A 9 -25.75 -33.89 26.42
N SER A 10 -24.49 -34.11 26.83
CA SER A 10 -24.14 -34.25 28.26
C SER A 10 -24.23 -32.93 29.03
N LEU A 11 -24.01 -31.79 28.35
CA LEU A 11 -24.10 -30.44 28.95
C LEU A 11 -25.54 -29.95 29.07
N ILE A 12 -26.41 -30.26 28.10
CA ILE A 12 -27.84 -29.87 28.15
C ILE A 12 -28.59 -30.67 29.22
N SER A 13 -28.33 -31.98 29.34
CA SER A 13 -28.98 -32.84 30.34
C SER A 13 -28.62 -32.46 31.79
N LYS A 14 -27.47 -31.83 32.03
CA LYS A 14 -27.09 -31.33 33.37
C LYS A 14 -27.71 -29.98 33.74
N ALA A 15 -28.24 -29.23 32.77
CA ALA A 15 -28.86 -27.93 33.00
C ALA A 15 -30.37 -28.02 33.31
N GLU A 16 -31.04 -29.13 32.98
CA GLU A 16 -32.50 -29.30 33.20
C GLU A 16 -32.89 -29.91 34.57
N LEU A 17 -31.93 -30.25 35.44
CA LEU A 17 -32.21 -30.98 36.69
C LEU A 17 -32.26 -30.12 37.97
N THR A 18 -32.49 -28.80 37.88
CA THR A 18 -32.57 -27.93 39.08
C THR A 18 -33.76 -26.99 39.12
N VAL A 19 -34.95 -27.44 38.71
CA VAL A 19 -36.21 -26.72 39.01
C VAL A 19 -37.32 -27.72 39.37
N SER A 20 -37.26 -28.26 40.59
CA SER A 20 -38.36 -29.00 41.20
C SER A 20 -38.38 -28.74 42.71
N ASP A 21 -38.75 -27.53 43.13
CA ASP A 21 -39.14 -27.22 44.52
C ASP A 21 -40.31 -26.22 44.52
N PRO A 22 -41.53 -26.60 44.94
CA PRO A 22 -42.70 -25.74 44.88
C PRO A 22 -42.77 -24.87 46.13
N GLY A 23 -42.03 -23.76 46.13
CA GLY A 23 -41.93 -22.89 47.30
C GLY A 23 -41.68 -21.41 47.02
N PHE A 24 -41.99 -20.87 45.85
CA PHE A 24 -41.86 -19.41 45.60
C PHE A 24 -42.90 -18.89 44.61
N ALA A 25 -44.16 -18.85 45.04
CA ALA A 25 -45.16 -17.98 44.44
C ALA A 25 -45.13 -16.61 45.16
N SER A 26 -44.21 -15.72 44.76
CA SER A 26 -44.35 -14.25 44.86
C SER A 26 -43.02 -13.54 44.52
N ALA A 27 -42.71 -13.41 43.23
CA ALA A 27 -41.78 -12.38 42.73
C ALA A 27 -41.89 -12.28 41.19
N ALA A 28 -43.07 -11.96 40.68
CA ALA A 28 -43.23 -11.55 39.28
C ALA A 28 -42.84 -10.07 39.16
N GLN A 29 -41.53 -9.76 39.17
CA GLN A 29 -40.93 -8.49 38.70
C GLN A 29 -39.42 -8.49 38.98
N ALA A 30 -38.63 -9.10 38.09
CA ALA A 30 -37.24 -8.76 37.80
C ALA A 30 -36.72 -9.76 36.74
N THR A 31 -36.60 -9.33 35.49
CA THR A 31 -35.77 -10.02 34.50
C THR A 31 -34.32 -9.97 34.99
N PRO A 32 -33.62 -11.10 35.20
CA PRO A 32 -32.25 -11.07 35.68
C PRO A 32 -31.30 -10.60 34.56
N ALA A 33 -30.53 -9.54 34.82
CA ALA A 33 -29.54 -8.96 33.91
C ALA A 33 -28.44 -9.96 33.43
N TRP A 34 -28.35 -11.16 34.03
CA TRP A 34 -27.44 -12.21 33.57
C TRP A 34 -27.94 -12.98 32.33
N ILE A 35 -29.25 -12.95 32.03
CA ILE A 35 -29.81 -13.58 30.81
C ILE A 35 -29.47 -12.73 29.55
N ALA A 36 -29.43 -11.40 29.69
CA ALA A 36 -28.95 -10.51 28.63
C ALA A 36 -27.42 -10.60 28.42
N GLY A 37 -26.66 -10.83 29.51
CA GLY A 37 -25.22 -11.09 29.45
C GLY A 37 -24.89 -12.44 28.77
N ALA A 38 -25.66 -13.49 29.06
CA ALA A 38 -25.48 -14.80 28.43
C ALA A 38 -25.82 -14.77 26.91
N GLY A 39 -26.85 -14.03 26.51
CA GLY A 39 -27.19 -13.82 25.09
C GLY A 39 -26.11 -13.07 24.31
N ALA A 40 -25.50 -12.04 24.90
CA ALA A 40 -24.40 -11.29 24.28
C ALA A 40 -23.12 -12.13 24.11
N VAL A 41 -22.80 -12.98 25.10
CA VAL A 41 -21.64 -13.88 25.03
C VAL A 41 -21.86 -15.00 24.01
N ILE A 42 -23.07 -15.57 23.91
CA ILE A 42 -23.43 -16.58 22.90
C ILE A 42 -23.44 -15.98 21.48
N ALA A 43 -23.94 -14.76 21.31
CA ALA A 43 -23.90 -14.06 20.02
C ALA A 43 -22.47 -13.71 19.59
N SER A 44 -21.62 -13.27 20.52
CA SER A 44 -20.22 -12.92 20.23
C SER A 44 -19.35 -14.17 19.96
N LEU A 45 -19.61 -15.29 20.64
CA LEU A 45 -19.03 -16.60 20.31
C LEU A 45 -19.53 -17.13 18.97
N GLY A 46 -20.81 -16.94 18.63
CA GLY A 46 -21.40 -17.31 17.35
C GLY A 46 -20.80 -16.53 16.17
N VAL A 47 -20.60 -15.22 16.31
CA VAL A 47 -19.92 -14.38 15.31
C VAL A 47 -18.44 -14.74 15.21
N THR A 48 -17.76 -15.03 16.32
CA THR A 48 -16.35 -15.44 16.29
C THR A 48 -16.17 -16.83 15.68
N LEU A 49 -17.04 -17.80 15.99
CA LEU A 49 -17.06 -19.11 15.33
C LEU A 49 -17.46 -18.99 13.86
N PHE A 50 -18.39 -18.11 13.50
CA PHE A 50 -18.76 -17.84 12.12
C PHE A 50 -17.62 -17.20 11.34
N LEU A 51 -16.88 -16.25 11.92
CA LEU A 51 -15.70 -15.64 11.29
C LEU A 51 -14.53 -16.62 11.22
N LEU A 52 -14.33 -17.48 12.23
CA LEU A 52 -13.36 -18.57 12.18
C LEU A 52 -13.76 -19.65 11.17
N PHE A 53 -15.04 -19.96 11.05
CA PHE A 53 -15.60 -20.88 10.07
C PHE A 53 -15.53 -20.30 8.65
N GLN A 54 -15.78 -19.00 8.47
CA GLN A 54 -15.57 -18.27 7.21
C GLN A 54 -14.08 -18.21 6.87
N ARG A 55 -13.19 -18.03 7.84
CA ARG A 55 -11.73 -18.03 7.65
C ARG A 55 -11.18 -19.42 7.36
N GLU A 56 -11.74 -20.46 7.96
CA GLU A 56 -11.40 -21.86 7.70
C GLU A 56 -12.02 -22.37 6.39
N MET A 57 -13.24 -21.90 6.03
CA MET A 57 -13.83 -22.09 4.70
C MET A 57 -13.03 -21.37 3.64
N ALA A 58 -12.61 -20.12 3.86
CA ALA A 58 -11.75 -19.39 2.94
C ALA A 58 -10.42 -20.13 2.76
N ARG A 59 -9.78 -20.61 3.84
CA ARG A 59 -8.58 -21.46 3.73
C ARG A 59 -8.82 -22.76 2.96
N ARG A 60 -9.94 -23.44 3.18
CA ARG A 60 -10.30 -24.67 2.45
C ARG A 60 -10.66 -24.41 0.99
N GLN A 61 -11.35 -23.31 0.69
CA GLN A 61 -11.66 -22.85 -0.67
C GLN A 61 -10.40 -22.43 -1.40
N THR A 62 -9.48 -21.68 -0.77
CA THR A 62 -8.17 -21.34 -1.35
C THR A 62 -7.32 -22.58 -1.56
N ALA A 63 -7.31 -23.55 -0.64
CA ALA A 63 -6.59 -24.82 -0.80
C ALA A 63 -7.18 -25.70 -1.92
N ALA A 64 -8.51 -25.78 -2.03
CA ALA A 64 -9.18 -26.50 -3.11
C ALA A 64 -8.97 -25.78 -4.47
N ALA A 65 -9.04 -24.44 -4.49
CA ALA A 65 -8.82 -23.63 -5.68
C ALA A 65 -7.38 -23.73 -6.18
N THR A 66 -6.38 -23.70 -5.28
CA THR A 66 -4.97 -23.93 -5.63
C THR A 66 -4.72 -25.36 -6.13
N HIS A 67 -5.42 -26.37 -5.58
CA HIS A 67 -5.38 -27.73 -6.12
C HIS A 67 -5.98 -27.82 -7.53
N SER A 68 -7.11 -27.17 -7.78
CA SER A 68 -7.71 -27.05 -9.11
C SER A 68 -6.79 -26.35 -10.10
N LEU A 69 -6.11 -25.27 -9.68
CA LEU A 69 -5.13 -24.55 -10.48
C LEU A 69 -3.93 -25.44 -10.84
N ALA A 70 -3.43 -26.23 -9.90
CA ALA A 70 -2.35 -27.18 -10.15
C ALA A 70 -2.77 -28.28 -11.15
N ALA A 71 -4.00 -28.79 -11.04
CA ALA A 71 -4.55 -29.75 -12.00
C ALA A 71 -4.73 -29.14 -13.39
N PHE A 72 -5.18 -27.89 -13.48
CA PHE A 72 -5.30 -27.14 -14.73
C PHE A 72 -3.94 -26.93 -15.40
N ALA A 73 -2.92 -26.49 -14.64
CA ALA A 73 -1.56 -26.36 -15.16
C ALA A 73 -0.99 -27.69 -15.67
N HIS A 74 -1.28 -28.81 -14.98
CA HIS A 74 -0.88 -30.14 -15.42
C HIS A 74 -1.58 -30.55 -16.73
N ARG A 75 -2.86 -30.22 -16.91
CA ARG A 75 -3.61 -30.44 -18.16
C ARG A 75 -3.02 -29.67 -19.33
N LEU A 76 -2.69 -28.38 -19.14
CA LEU A 76 -2.04 -27.57 -20.17
C LEU A 76 -0.68 -28.15 -20.56
N LYS A 77 0.13 -28.58 -19.58
CA LYS A 77 1.42 -29.23 -19.81
C LYS A 77 1.28 -30.53 -20.62
N ALA A 78 0.19 -31.28 -20.42
CA ALA A 78 -0.13 -32.48 -21.17
C ALA A 78 -0.75 -32.21 -22.56
N GLY A 79 -0.95 -30.94 -22.94
CA GLY A 79 -1.49 -30.55 -24.25
C GLY A 79 -3.02 -30.64 -24.36
N ALA A 80 -3.74 -30.83 -23.26
CA ALA A 80 -5.20 -30.84 -23.23
C ALA A 80 -5.77 -29.41 -23.36
N PRO A 81 -6.95 -29.19 -23.98
CA PRO A 81 -7.51 -27.85 -24.18
C PRO A 81 -7.69 -27.07 -22.85
N PRO A 82 -7.52 -25.74 -22.87
CA PRO A 82 -7.56 -24.88 -21.68
C PRO A 82 -9.00 -24.68 -21.18
N GLU A 83 -9.55 -25.69 -20.53
CA GLU A 83 -10.85 -25.60 -19.87
C GLU A 83 -10.68 -25.31 -18.37
N TRP A 84 -11.14 -24.14 -17.94
CA TRP A 84 -11.18 -23.72 -16.54
C TRP A 84 -12.62 -23.55 -16.05
N THR A 85 -12.90 -24.08 -14.86
CA THR A 85 -14.16 -23.84 -14.14
C THR A 85 -13.88 -22.89 -12.98
N PRO A 86 -14.53 -21.71 -12.91
CA PRO A 86 -14.32 -20.74 -11.84
C PRO A 86 -14.49 -21.37 -10.45
N THR A 87 -13.56 -21.05 -9.56
CA THR A 87 -13.46 -21.60 -8.21
C THR A 87 -14.08 -20.69 -7.16
N GLY A 88 -14.36 -19.43 -7.52
CA GLY A 88 -14.92 -18.42 -6.60
C GLY A 88 -13.85 -17.72 -5.76
N VAL A 89 -12.57 -18.00 -6.00
CA VAL A 89 -11.42 -17.27 -5.44
C VAL A 89 -10.82 -16.44 -6.56
N GLU A 90 -11.09 -15.13 -6.52
CA GLU A 90 -10.79 -14.18 -7.60
C GLU A 90 -9.33 -14.26 -8.09
N ASP A 91 -8.36 -14.22 -7.17
CA ASP A 91 -6.94 -14.32 -7.51
C ASP A 91 -6.57 -15.62 -8.24
N VAL A 92 -7.19 -16.75 -7.88
CA VAL A 92 -6.89 -18.05 -8.49
C VAL A 92 -7.53 -18.16 -9.88
N ASP A 93 -8.75 -17.64 -10.02
CA ASP A 93 -9.47 -17.61 -11.29
C ASP A 93 -8.78 -16.65 -12.30
N ASP A 94 -8.19 -15.56 -11.81
CA ASP A 94 -7.36 -14.64 -12.59
C ASP A 94 -6.06 -15.29 -13.08
N ILE A 95 -5.37 -16.03 -12.21
CA ILE A 95 -4.16 -16.78 -12.60
C ILE A 95 -4.50 -17.87 -13.62
N ALA A 96 -5.61 -18.59 -13.46
CA ALA A 96 -6.06 -19.61 -14.41
C ALA A 96 -6.38 -19.03 -15.79
N ARG A 97 -7.08 -17.88 -15.83
CA ARG A 97 -7.38 -17.16 -17.08
C ARG A 97 -6.09 -16.78 -17.81
N THR A 98 -5.14 -16.21 -17.08
CA THR A 98 -3.83 -15.79 -17.61
C THR A 98 -3.05 -16.98 -18.17
N LEU A 99 -3.04 -18.12 -17.47
CA LEU A 99 -2.40 -19.36 -17.93
C LEU A 99 -3.08 -19.94 -19.19
N GLY A 100 -4.40 -19.89 -19.27
CA GLY A 100 -5.17 -20.31 -20.45
C GLY A 100 -4.86 -19.47 -21.69
N GLU A 101 -4.86 -18.14 -21.54
CA GLU A 101 -4.48 -17.22 -22.63
C GLU A 101 -3.04 -17.45 -23.11
N PHE A 102 -2.14 -17.74 -22.19
CA PHE A 102 -0.75 -18.05 -22.51
C PHE A 102 -0.59 -19.37 -23.28
N ASP A 103 -1.28 -20.43 -22.85
CA ASP A 103 -1.28 -21.73 -23.57
C ASP A 103 -1.87 -21.62 -24.97
N GLU A 104 -2.96 -20.86 -25.14
CA GLU A 104 -3.52 -20.58 -26.47
C GLU A 104 -2.53 -19.85 -27.37
N ARG A 105 -1.85 -18.81 -26.85
CA ARG A 105 -0.81 -18.09 -27.60
C ARG A 105 0.32 -19.04 -28.01
N LEU A 106 0.73 -19.95 -27.14
CA LEU A 106 1.74 -20.98 -27.44
C LEU A 106 1.26 -21.98 -28.50
N ARG A 107 0.01 -22.44 -28.44
CA ARG A 107 -0.56 -23.34 -29.47
C ARG A 107 -0.63 -22.66 -30.83
N ARG A 108 -1.11 -21.41 -30.88
CA ARG A 108 -1.13 -20.63 -32.13
C ARG A 108 0.27 -20.47 -32.71
N LYS A 109 1.26 -20.14 -31.87
CA LYS A 109 2.66 -20.02 -32.29
C LYS A 109 3.23 -21.35 -32.80
N ARG A 110 2.93 -22.48 -32.13
CA ARG A 110 3.34 -23.82 -32.58
C ARG A 110 2.68 -24.21 -33.90
N ALA A 111 1.37 -23.98 -34.06
CA ALA A 111 0.65 -24.24 -35.31
C ALA A 111 1.21 -23.42 -36.48
N LEU A 112 1.56 -22.16 -36.22
CA LEU A 112 2.15 -21.27 -37.22
C LEU A 112 3.58 -21.71 -37.59
N LEU A 113 4.39 -22.15 -36.63
CA LEU A 113 5.70 -22.77 -36.88
C LEU A 113 5.57 -24.08 -37.68
N THR A 114 4.57 -24.91 -37.38
CA THR A 114 4.31 -26.14 -38.14
C THR A 114 3.87 -25.82 -39.57
N GLN A 115 2.99 -24.84 -39.77
CA GLN A 115 2.58 -24.37 -41.10
C GLN A 115 3.77 -23.82 -41.90
N LEU A 116 4.60 -22.97 -41.29
CA LEU A 116 5.82 -22.46 -41.93
C LEU A 116 6.80 -23.59 -42.26
N ASN A 117 6.93 -24.60 -41.41
CA ASN A 117 7.78 -25.76 -41.65
C ASN A 117 7.26 -26.62 -42.82
N GLU A 118 5.95 -26.85 -42.91
CA GLU A 118 5.33 -27.56 -44.03
C GLU A 118 5.40 -26.77 -45.35
N GLU A 119 5.31 -25.44 -45.28
CA GLU A 119 5.41 -24.55 -46.42
C GLU A 119 6.87 -24.47 -46.94
N VAL A 120 7.86 -24.53 -46.05
CA VAL A 120 9.28 -24.67 -46.38
C VAL A 120 9.59 -26.04 -47.00
N ILE A 121 8.98 -27.13 -46.51
CA ILE A 121 9.13 -28.46 -47.12
C ILE A 121 8.51 -28.49 -48.52
N ARG A 122 7.35 -27.85 -48.73
CA ARG A 122 6.74 -27.68 -50.07
C ARG A 122 7.57 -26.78 -50.99
N SER A 123 8.17 -25.73 -50.46
CA SER A 123 8.99 -24.77 -51.23
C SER A 123 10.40 -25.29 -51.53
N GLY A 124 10.90 -26.27 -50.77
CA GLY A 124 12.17 -26.95 -51.00
C GLY A 124 12.09 -28.15 -51.95
N GLY A 125 10.88 -28.50 -52.44
CA GLY A 125 10.63 -29.64 -53.32
C GLY A 125 10.87 -29.40 -54.80
N ASP A 126 11.00 -28.15 -55.25
CA ASP A 126 11.17 -27.84 -56.68
C ASP A 126 12.22 -26.73 -56.87
N GLY A 127 13.46 -27.12 -57.16
CA GLY A 127 14.53 -26.19 -57.57
C GLY A 127 15.87 -26.33 -56.85
N GLY A 128 16.72 -27.22 -57.37
CA GLY A 128 18.15 -26.98 -57.58
C GLY A 128 19.02 -26.40 -56.44
N ARG A 129 19.82 -27.29 -55.84
CA ARG A 129 21.11 -27.06 -55.15
C ARG A 129 21.76 -25.67 -55.41
N ARG A 130 21.55 -24.71 -54.50
CA ARG A 130 22.53 -23.68 -54.03
C ARG A 130 21.98 -22.60 -53.07
N GLY A 131 20.69 -22.57 -52.69
CA GLY A 131 20.09 -21.46 -51.91
C GLY A 131 19.68 -21.70 -50.43
N GLY A 132 19.78 -22.91 -49.89
CA GLY A 132 19.11 -23.29 -48.62
C GLY A 132 19.59 -22.62 -47.32
N SER A 133 20.83 -22.11 -47.27
CA SER A 133 21.38 -21.52 -46.04
C SER A 133 20.85 -20.10 -45.75
N ASN A 134 20.38 -19.37 -46.78
CA ASN A 134 19.94 -17.98 -46.61
C ASN A 134 18.51 -17.88 -46.06
N GLY A 135 17.62 -18.82 -46.38
CA GLY A 135 16.22 -18.79 -45.88
C GLY A 135 16.10 -19.05 -44.38
N PHE A 136 16.80 -20.07 -43.88
CA PHE A 136 16.82 -20.43 -42.45
C PHE A 136 17.47 -19.35 -41.58
N ASN A 137 18.60 -18.79 -42.03
CA ASN A 137 19.26 -17.69 -41.36
C ASN A 137 18.39 -16.41 -41.34
N ASN A 138 17.66 -16.12 -42.43
CA ASN A 138 16.73 -14.99 -42.46
C ASN A 138 15.52 -15.17 -41.52
N GLN A 139 14.99 -16.39 -41.38
CA GLN A 139 13.91 -16.68 -40.44
C GLN A 139 14.34 -16.59 -38.98
N LEU A 140 15.50 -17.16 -38.61
CA LEU A 140 16.05 -17.04 -37.25
C LEU A 140 16.28 -15.57 -36.89
N ARG A 141 16.82 -14.78 -37.83
CA ARG A 141 17.02 -13.34 -37.63
C ARG A 141 15.71 -12.59 -37.42
N ALA A 142 14.67 -12.89 -38.20
CA ALA A 142 13.35 -12.30 -38.02
C ALA A 142 12.72 -12.65 -36.67
N ILE A 143 12.90 -13.88 -36.18
CA ILE A 143 12.42 -14.29 -34.85
C ILE A 143 13.14 -13.51 -33.75
N ILE A 144 14.45 -13.37 -33.83
CA ILE A 144 15.25 -12.66 -32.84
C ILE A 144 14.94 -11.15 -32.86
N ASP A 145 14.76 -10.55 -34.04
CA ASP A 145 14.39 -9.13 -34.17
C ASP A 145 12.98 -8.81 -33.65
N ALA A 146 12.07 -9.80 -33.65
CA ALA A 146 10.72 -9.66 -33.08
C ALA A 146 10.69 -9.75 -31.55
N LEU A 147 11.76 -10.20 -30.90
CA LEU A 147 11.82 -10.26 -29.43
C LEU A 147 11.94 -8.84 -28.84
N PRO A 148 11.21 -8.54 -27.75
CA PRO A 148 11.36 -7.27 -27.02
C PRO A 148 12.62 -7.26 -26.12
N VAL A 149 13.56 -8.17 -26.37
CA VAL A 149 14.78 -8.38 -25.58
C VAL A 149 15.96 -8.15 -26.52
N GLY A 150 16.94 -7.39 -26.06
CA GLY A 150 18.20 -7.23 -26.76
C GLY A 150 18.96 -8.55 -26.76
N VAL A 151 19.33 -9.06 -27.93
CA VAL A 151 20.05 -10.32 -28.05
C VAL A 151 21.37 -10.07 -28.73
N LEU A 152 22.43 -10.70 -28.23
CA LEU A 152 23.77 -10.64 -28.77
C LEU A 152 24.43 -12.02 -28.75
N LEU A 153 25.15 -12.35 -29.81
CA LEU A 153 25.90 -13.59 -29.97
C LEU A 153 27.39 -13.29 -30.05
N ALA A 154 28.20 -14.05 -29.31
CA ALA A 154 29.66 -14.00 -29.42
C ALA A 154 30.25 -15.39 -29.65
N GLU A 155 31.37 -15.46 -30.35
CA GLU A 155 32.10 -16.71 -30.55
C GLU A 155 32.98 -17.06 -29.35
N ALA A 156 33.18 -18.35 -29.11
CA ALA A 156 34.16 -18.84 -28.15
C ALA A 156 35.48 -19.22 -28.85
N PRO A 157 36.65 -19.12 -28.17
CA PRO A 157 36.84 -18.56 -26.83
C PRO A 157 37.11 -17.05 -26.83
N SER A 158 37.22 -16.42 -28.00
CA SER A 158 37.66 -15.02 -28.12
C SER A 158 36.73 -14.03 -27.42
N GLY A 159 35.42 -14.32 -27.42
CA GLY A 159 34.39 -13.37 -27.01
C GLY A 159 34.12 -12.29 -28.06
N ARG A 160 34.55 -12.52 -29.31
CA ARG A 160 34.22 -11.61 -30.40
C ARG A 160 32.72 -11.59 -30.62
N ILE A 161 32.13 -10.39 -30.55
CA ILE A 161 30.71 -10.17 -30.81
C ILE A 161 30.47 -10.36 -32.30
N LEU A 162 29.61 -11.31 -32.66
CA LEU A 162 29.30 -11.64 -34.06
C LEU A 162 28.07 -10.86 -34.52
N GLU A 163 27.00 -10.91 -33.73
CA GLU A 163 25.71 -10.35 -34.10
C GLU A 163 24.96 -9.84 -32.88
N GLY A 164 24.04 -8.90 -33.12
CA GLY A 164 22.97 -8.59 -32.20
C GLY A 164 21.76 -8.05 -32.94
N ASN A 165 20.64 -7.96 -32.24
CA ASN A 165 19.35 -7.61 -32.82
C ASN A 165 19.02 -6.12 -32.67
N LYS A 166 18.00 -5.67 -33.41
CA LYS A 166 17.55 -4.27 -33.35
C LYS A 166 16.98 -3.88 -31.98
N ALA A 167 16.52 -4.84 -31.19
CA ALA A 167 16.05 -4.56 -29.83
C ALA A 167 17.21 -4.09 -28.93
N LEU A 168 18.40 -4.68 -29.09
CA LEU A 168 19.58 -4.25 -28.35
C LEU A 168 19.97 -2.81 -28.71
N GLU A 169 19.99 -2.46 -29.99
CA GLU A 169 20.24 -1.08 -30.44
C GLU A 169 19.25 -0.06 -29.83
N ARG A 170 17.98 -0.45 -29.70
CA ARG A 170 16.95 0.39 -29.05
C ARG A 170 17.23 0.58 -27.56
N ILE A 171 17.61 -0.48 -26.84
CA ILE A 171 17.95 -0.42 -25.41
C ILE A 171 19.20 0.45 -25.19
N LEU A 172 20.22 0.28 -26.04
CA LEU A 172 21.46 1.05 -25.99
C LEU A 172 21.32 2.48 -26.53
N ARG A 173 20.21 2.79 -27.22
CA ARG A 173 19.96 4.04 -27.95
C ARG A 173 21.08 4.40 -28.93
N GLY A 174 21.59 3.39 -29.62
CA GLY A 174 22.68 3.53 -30.58
C GLY A 174 23.11 2.20 -31.17
N PRO A 175 24.11 2.22 -32.06
CA PRO A 175 24.62 1.00 -32.69
C PRO A 175 25.30 0.10 -31.66
N ILE A 176 25.23 -1.21 -31.88
CA ILE A 176 25.95 -2.19 -31.05
C ILE A 176 27.45 -1.98 -31.21
N ILE A 177 28.18 -1.95 -30.10
CA ILE A 177 29.64 -1.90 -30.09
C ILE A 177 30.17 -3.33 -30.27
N TYR A 178 30.63 -3.66 -31.47
CA TYR A 178 31.21 -4.96 -31.77
C TYR A 178 32.64 -5.04 -31.22
N SER A 179 32.83 -5.83 -30.16
CA SER A 179 34.11 -6.08 -29.51
C SER A 179 34.81 -7.28 -30.13
N GLU A 180 36.13 -7.20 -30.36
CA GLU A 180 36.93 -8.30 -30.92
C GLU A 180 37.29 -9.37 -29.88
N ASN A 181 37.28 -9.01 -28.59
CA ASN A 181 37.59 -9.92 -27.49
C ASN A 181 37.00 -9.42 -26.16
N THR A 182 37.12 -10.24 -25.11
CA THR A 182 36.65 -9.93 -23.74
C THR A 182 37.34 -8.73 -23.11
N GLU A 183 38.62 -8.46 -23.40
CA GLU A 183 39.32 -7.27 -22.89
C GLU A 183 38.76 -5.96 -23.47
N SER A 184 38.18 -6.03 -24.67
CA SER A 184 37.54 -4.91 -25.34
C SER A 184 36.18 -4.54 -24.74
N TYR A 185 35.68 -5.30 -23.75
CA TYR A 185 34.43 -4.98 -23.05
C TYR A 185 34.52 -3.71 -22.19
N ARG A 186 35.72 -3.19 -21.91
CA ARG A 186 35.91 -1.89 -21.24
C ARG A 186 35.23 -0.69 -21.93
N HIS A 187 34.87 -0.82 -23.20
CA HIS A 187 34.11 0.21 -23.93
C HIS A 187 32.63 0.24 -23.52
N TRP A 188 32.14 -0.84 -22.90
CA TRP A 188 30.83 -0.87 -22.27
C TRP A 188 30.97 -0.22 -20.89
N ILE A 189 30.40 0.98 -20.76
CA ILE A 189 30.45 1.75 -19.52
C ILE A 189 29.26 1.33 -18.68
N ALA A 190 29.51 0.55 -17.64
CA ALA A 190 28.49 0.11 -16.69
C ALA A 190 29.00 0.23 -15.25
N VAL A 191 28.07 0.47 -14.33
CA VAL A 191 28.32 0.52 -12.89
C VAL A 191 27.33 -0.39 -12.14
N HIS A 192 27.80 -0.98 -11.06
CA HIS A 192 26.98 -1.72 -10.10
C HIS A 192 26.01 -0.76 -9.37
N GLU A 193 25.04 -1.32 -8.64
CA GLU A 193 24.12 -0.53 -7.81
C GLU A 193 24.86 0.33 -6.76
N SER A 194 26.01 -0.14 -6.28
CA SER A 194 26.90 0.60 -5.37
C SER A 194 27.59 1.80 -6.01
N GLY A 195 27.57 1.91 -7.34
CA GLY A 195 28.28 2.93 -8.11
C GLY A 195 29.70 2.53 -8.55
N GLU A 196 30.18 1.35 -8.17
CA GLU A 196 31.48 0.83 -8.60
C GLU A 196 31.45 0.41 -10.08
N PRO A 197 32.50 0.68 -10.88
CA PRO A 197 32.56 0.23 -12.27
C PRO A 197 32.54 -1.29 -12.40
N VAL A 198 31.79 -1.79 -13.38
CA VAL A 198 31.77 -3.22 -13.71
C VAL A 198 33.08 -3.60 -14.43
N ALA A 199 33.81 -4.57 -13.90
CA ALA A 199 35.04 -5.06 -14.52
C ALA A 199 34.74 -5.94 -15.76
N PRO A 200 35.63 -5.99 -16.77
CA PRO A 200 35.42 -6.79 -17.99
C PRO A 200 35.07 -8.27 -17.75
N GLN A 201 35.62 -8.87 -16.70
CA GLN A 201 35.41 -10.27 -16.35
C GLN A 201 34.07 -10.52 -15.63
N GLU A 202 33.44 -9.48 -15.08
CA GLU A 202 32.15 -9.58 -14.39
C GLU A 202 30.97 -9.62 -15.36
N TYR A 203 31.17 -9.15 -16.60
CA TYR A 203 30.14 -9.20 -17.63
C TYR A 203 29.66 -10.65 -17.85
N PRO A 204 28.34 -10.88 -17.92
CA PRO A 204 27.80 -12.22 -18.13
C PRO A 204 28.34 -12.93 -19.36
N LEU A 205 28.78 -12.19 -20.38
CA LEU A 205 29.39 -12.77 -21.56
C LEU A 205 30.74 -13.41 -21.29
N ALA A 206 31.62 -12.73 -20.55
CA ALA A 206 32.92 -13.27 -20.15
C ALA A 206 32.73 -14.51 -19.25
N ARG A 207 31.79 -14.43 -18.31
CA ARG A 207 31.45 -15.53 -17.39
C ARG A 207 30.84 -16.74 -18.11
N ALA A 208 29.98 -16.52 -19.11
CA ALA A 208 29.38 -17.59 -19.89
C ALA A 208 30.43 -18.32 -20.74
N LEU A 209 31.35 -17.57 -21.35
CA LEU A 209 32.48 -18.14 -22.10
C LEU A 209 33.45 -18.91 -21.20
N ALA A 210 33.59 -18.49 -19.93
CA ALA A 210 34.34 -19.23 -18.91
C ALA A 210 33.61 -20.49 -18.38
N GLY A 211 32.39 -20.77 -18.86
CA GLY A 211 31.65 -22.00 -18.58
C GLY A 211 30.51 -21.88 -17.59
N GLU A 212 30.23 -20.69 -17.04
CA GLU A 212 29.07 -20.47 -16.18
C GLU A 212 27.76 -20.60 -16.98
N GLU A 213 26.80 -21.41 -16.52
CA GLU A 213 25.62 -21.76 -17.34
C GLU A 213 24.64 -20.60 -17.55
N ARG A 214 24.49 -19.73 -16.54
CA ARG A 214 23.52 -18.64 -16.57
C ARG A 214 23.95 -17.42 -15.76
N PRO A 215 25.12 -16.83 -16.04
CA PRO A 215 25.54 -15.62 -15.36
C PRO A 215 24.54 -14.50 -15.60
N THR A 216 24.32 -13.69 -14.56
CA THR A 216 23.40 -12.56 -14.57
C THR A 216 24.09 -11.34 -13.96
N LEU A 217 23.72 -10.16 -14.44
CA LEU A 217 24.19 -8.87 -13.94
C LEU A 217 23.09 -7.82 -14.14
N GLU A 218 22.59 -7.27 -13.05
CA GLU A 218 21.85 -6.01 -13.07
C GLU A 218 22.85 -4.87 -12.87
N CYS A 219 22.87 -3.93 -13.79
CA CYS A 219 23.78 -2.79 -13.73
C CYS A 219 23.15 -1.56 -14.36
N ARG A 220 23.70 -0.40 -14.01
CA ARG A 220 23.38 0.84 -14.70
C ARG A 220 24.38 1.02 -15.83
N HIS A 221 23.88 1.10 -17.05
CA HIS A 221 24.69 1.22 -18.26
C HIS A 221 24.54 2.62 -18.87
N GLN A 222 25.64 3.18 -19.36
CA GLN A 222 25.62 4.41 -20.14
C GLN A 222 25.28 4.08 -21.61
N ARG A 223 24.11 4.54 -22.03
CA ARG A 223 23.60 4.46 -23.41
C ARG A 223 24.42 5.33 -24.35
N SER A 224 24.34 5.10 -25.65
CA SER A 224 25.14 5.83 -26.66
C SER A 224 24.84 7.33 -26.74
N ASP A 225 23.66 7.76 -26.29
CA ASP A 225 23.26 9.17 -26.17
C ASP A 225 23.84 9.85 -24.90
N GLY A 226 24.61 9.11 -24.09
CA GLY A 226 25.20 9.56 -22.83
C GLY A 226 24.26 9.43 -21.63
N SER A 227 22.99 9.11 -21.84
CA SER A 227 22.04 8.85 -20.75
C SER A 227 22.36 7.54 -20.04
N TRP A 228 21.94 7.41 -18.79
CA TRP A 228 22.09 6.18 -18.03
C TRP A 228 20.76 5.45 -17.90
N GLY A 229 20.80 4.12 -17.92
CA GLY A 229 19.63 3.29 -17.67
C GLY A 229 19.96 1.98 -17.00
N TRP A 230 18.98 1.42 -16.30
CA TRP A 230 19.11 0.09 -15.72
C TRP A 230 18.87 -1.00 -16.76
N ILE A 231 19.80 -1.95 -16.82
CA ILE A 231 19.67 -3.14 -17.65
C ILE A 231 19.91 -4.40 -16.83
N ASN A 232 19.18 -5.47 -17.16
CA ASN A 232 19.52 -6.81 -16.73
C ASN A 232 20.16 -7.55 -17.90
N VAL A 233 21.34 -8.11 -17.66
CA VAL A 233 22.14 -8.84 -18.64
C VAL A 233 22.23 -10.29 -18.19
N VAL A 234 21.80 -11.22 -19.05
CA VAL A 234 21.86 -12.67 -18.79
C VAL A 234 22.65 -13.33 -19.90
N GLY A 235 23.69 -14.08 -19.54
CA GLY A 235 24.48 -14.87 -20.47
C GLY A 235 24.12 -16.35 -20.45
N SER A 236 24.34 -17.04 -21.56
CA SER A 236 24.28 -18.50 -21.61
C SER A 236 25.26 -19.05 -22.66
N PRO A 237 26.06 -20.07 -22.33
CA PRO A 237 26.97 -20.69 -23.28
C PRO A 237 26.19 -21.58 -24.26
N ILE A 238 26.60 -21.55 -25.52
CA ILE A 238 26.16 -22.47 -26.56
C ILE A 238 27.23 -23.55 -26.69
N ARG A 239 26.83 -24.80 -26.53
CA ARG A 239 27.73 -25.96 -26.58
C ARG A 239 27.44 -26.84 -27.78
N ASN A 240 28.47 -27.49 -28.30
CA ASN A 240 28.32 -28.56 -29.29
C ASN A 240 27.89 -29.88 -28.62
N ASP A 241 27.65 -30.93 -29.42
CA ASP A 241 27.27 -32.26 -28.94
C ASP A 241 28.33 -32.92 -28.04
N ARG A 242 29.56 -32.41 -28.01
CA ARG A 242 30.66 -32.87 -27.15
C ARG A 242 30.73 -32.11 -25.82
N GLY A 243 29.84 -31.15 -25.60
CA GLY A 243 29.80 -30.32 -24.39
C GLY A 243 30.81 -29.16 -24.38
N GLU A 244 31.50 -28.90 -25.48
CA GLU A 244 32.46 -27.80 -25.59
C GLU A 244 31.72 -26.50 -25.92
N THR A 245 32.04 -25.41 -25.22
CA THR A 245 31.47 -24.08 -25.51
C THR A 245 32.01 -23.58 -26.85
N ILE A 246 31.10 -23.37 -27.82
CA ILE A 246 31.41 -22.89 -29.17
C ILE A 246 30.99 -21.42 -29.38
N ALA A 247 30.06 -20.93 -28.58
CA ALA A 247 29.59 -19.55 -28.60
C ALA A 247 28.93 -19.20 -27.26
N ALA A 248 28.52 -17.95 -27.09
CA ALA A 248 27.68 -17.51 -25.98
C ALA A 248 26.62 -16.53 -26.47
N ILE A 249 25.41 -16.64 -25.93
CA ILE A 249 24.31 -15.71 -26.19
C ILE A 249 24.05 -14.85 -24.96
N ILE A 250 23.82 -13.57 -25.19
CA ILE A 250 23.40 -12.59 -24.19
C ILE A 250 21.99 -12.15 -24.48
N ALA A 251 21.19 -12.10 -23.43
CA ALA A 251 19.91 -11.40 -23.39
C ALA A 251 20.06 -10.15 -22.50
N VAL A 252 19.63 -9.01 -23.02
CA VAL A 252 19.62 -7.71 -22.33
C VAL A 252 18.18 -7.21 -22.30
N THR A 253 17.71 -6.89 -21.10
CA THR A 253 16.38 -6.30 -20.88
C THR A 253 16.54 -4.94 -20.23
N ASP A 254 15.86 -3.92 -20.75
CA ASP A 254 15.74 -2.62 -20.07
C ASP A 254 14.80 -2.78 -18.87
N ILE A 255 15.28 -2.39 -17.70
CA ILE A 255 14.56 -2.50 -16.42
C ILE A 255 14.45 -1.14 -15.72
N ASP A 256 14.63 -0.01 -16.43
CA ASP A 256 14.48 1.35 -15.87
C ASP A 256 13.09 1.55 -15.25
N GLU A 257 12.03 1.19 -15.97
CA GLU A 257 10.66 1.36 -15.48
C GLU A 257 10.40 0.50 -14.25
N LEU A 258 10.93 -0.73 -14.23
CA LEU A 258 10.83 -1.63 -13.08
C LEU A 258 11.55 -1.05 -11.86
N LYS A 259 12.81 -0.62 -12.01
CA LYS A 259 13.59 -0.02 -10.91
C LYS A 259 12.98 1.30 -10.43
N SER A 260 12.48 2.14 -11.33
CA SER A 260 11.80 3.38 -10.98
C SER A 260 10.50 3.11 -10.21
N ALA A 261 9.73 2.10 -10.60
CA ALA A 261 8.52 1.70 -9.88
C ALA A 261 8.85 1.10 -8.50
N GLU A 262 9.91 0.30 -8.40
CA GLU A 262 10.40 -0.25 -7.13
C GLU A 262 10.85 0.85 -6.16
N GLU A 263 11.63 1.81 -6.63
CA GLU A 263 12.10 2.94 -5.82
C GLU A 263 10.94 3.84 -5.40
N HIS A 264 10.02 4.16 -6.32
CA HIS A 264 8.81 4.92 -5.99
C HIS A 264 7.96 4.21 -4.93
N ARG A 265 7.76 2.89 -5.07
CA ARG A 265 7.04 2.08 -4.09
C ARG A 265 7.76 2.05 -2.74
N ARG A 266 9.09 1.96 -2.73
CA ARG A 266 9.91 1.99 -1.52
C ARG A 266 9.80 3.33 -0.79
N MET A 267 9.92 4.44 -1.52
CA MET A 267 9.75 5.79 -0.96
C MET A 267 8.35 5.97 -0.37
N MET A 268 7.31 5.59 -1.12
CA MET A 268 5.92 5.66 -0.65
C MET A 268 5.70 4.81 0.61
N ASN A 269 6.29 3.61 0.65
CA ASN A 269 6.19 2.72 1.80
C ASN A 269 6.90 3.30 3.04
N MET A 270 8.06 3.94 2.86
CA MET A 270 8.78 4.60 3.93
C MET A 270 7.99 5.79 4.47
N GLU A 271 7.43 6.61 3.60
CA GLU A 271 6.57 7.73 3.98
C GLU A 271 5.32 7.26 4.73
N LEU A 272 4.64 6.21 4.24
CA LEU A 272 3.51 5.58 4.92
C LEU A 272 3.89 5.08 6.32
N HIS A 273 5.04 4.41 6.47
CA HIS A 273 5.52 3.97 7.78
C HIS A 273 5.75 5.13 8.73
N HIS A 274 6.39 6.20 8.27
CA HIS A 274 6.57 7.42 9.06
C HIS A 274 5.21 8.00 9.49
N ARG A 275 4.22 8.07 8.59
CA ARG A 275 2.89 8.61 8.88
C ARG A 275 2.08 7.75 9.85
N VAL A 276 2.15 6.42 9.73
CA VAL A 276 1.53 5.48 10.68
C VAL A 276 2.16 5.66 12.07
N ASN A 277 3.49 5.73 12.14
CA ASN A 277 4.19 5.92 13.42
C ASN A 277 3.82 7.26 14.08
N ASN A 278 3.70 8.35 13.30
CA ASN A 278 3.25 9.64 13.81
C ASN A 278 1.82 9.57 14.38
N SER A 279 0.92 8.86 13.69
CA SER A 279 -0.47 8.69 14.13
C SER A 279 -0.56 7.85 15.42
N LEU A 280 0.22 6.78 15.51
CA LEU A 280 0.31 5.94 16.70
C LEU A 280 0.86 6.73 17.90
N ALA A 281 1.91 7.54 17.69
CA ALA A 281 2.46 8.40 18.72
C ALA A 281 1.42 9.41 19.24
N MET A 282 0.61 9.98 18.35
CA MET A 282 -0.48 10.88 18.72
C MET A 282 -1.56 10.16 19.55
N ILE A 283 -2.00 8.98 19.12
CA ILE A 283 -2.98 8.15 19.86
C ILE A 283 -2.45 7.79 21.25
N GLN A 284 -1.18 7.39 21.35
CA GLN A 284 -0.52 7.11 22.62
C GLN A 284 -0.47 8.35 23.52
N GLY A 285 -0.18 9.53 22.95
CA GLY A 285 -0.26 10.80 23.65
C GLY A 285 -1.65 11.06 24.22
N ILE A 286 -2.68 10.94 23.39
CA ILE A 286 -4.09 11.11 23.78
C ILE A 286 -4.46 10.13 24.91
N ALA A 287 -4.10 8.85 24.80
CA ALA A 287 -4.38 7.85 25.82
C ALA A 287 -3.72 8.19 27.17
N ASN A 288 -2.41 8.49 27.15
CA ASN A 288 -1.64 8.79 28.35
C ASN A 288 -2.16 10.04 29.08
N ILE A 289 -2.51 11.08 28.32
CA ILE A 289 -2.98 12.32 28.94
C ILE A 289 -4.40 12.16 29.45
N THR A 290 -5.29 11.48 28.71
CA THR A 290 -6.66 11.20 29.16
C THR A 290 -6.66 10.35 30.44
N ALA A 291 -5.76 9.38 30.55
CA ALA A 291 -5.61 8.54 31.74
C ALA A 291 -5.16 9.34 32.98
N ARG A 292 -4.35 10.39 32.81
CA ARG A 292 -3.86 11.23 33.92
C ARG A 292 -4.91 12.14 34.54
N THR A 293 -5.96 12.49 33.79
CA THR A 293 -6.96 13.47 34.21
C THR A 293 -8.34 12.87 34.49
N ALA A 294 -8.60 11.67 33.98
CA ALA A 294 -9.87 11.00 34.23
C ALA A 294 -10.03 10.67 35.71
N THR A 295 -11.19 10.97 36.26
CA THR A 295 -11.56 10.68 37.66
C THR A 295 -12.02 9.24 37.84
N ASP A 296 -12.51 8.61 36.78
CA ASP A 296 -12.95 7.22 36.73
C ASP A 296 -12.78 6.62 35.32
N PHE A 297 -13.04 5.30 35.21
CA PHE A 297 -12.92 4.60 33.94
C PHE A 297 -13.98 5.03 32.90
N ALA A 298 -15.17 5.41 33.36
CA ALA A 298 -16.25 5.84 32.47
C ALA A 298 -15.90 7.18 31.78
N GLY A 299 -15.38 8.15 32.53
CA GLY A 299 -14.90 9.44 32.05
C GLY A 299 -13.67 9.30 31.14
N PHE A 300 -12.76 8.37 31.46
CA PHE A 300 -11.67 8.00 30.57
C PHE A 300 -12.20 7.49 29.22
N ARG A 301 -13.07 6.46 29.25
CA ARG A 301 -13.59 5.81 28.05
C ARG A 301 -14.32 6.80 27.14
N ASN A 302 -15.18 7.64 27.70
CA ASN A 302 -15.96 8.61 26.94
C ASN A 302 -15.04 9.65 26.31
N SER A 303 -14.17 10.30 27.10
CA SER A 303 -13.28 11.35 26.60
C SER A 303 -12.25 10.83 25.60
N PHE A 304 -11.74 9.61 25.79
CA PHE A 304 -10.84 8.97 24.84
C PHE A 304 -11.54 8.64 23.53
N SER A 305 -12.77 8.09 23.60
CA SER A 305 -13.56 7.77 22.41
C SER A 305 -13.87 9.01 21.58
N ASP A 306 -14.30 10.11 22.22
CA ASP A 306 -14.60 11.38 21.54
C ASP A 306 -13.40 11.88 20.73
N ARG A 307 -12.21 11.86 21.34
CA ARG A 307 -10.95 12.29 20.70
C ARG A 307 -10.54 11.39 19.54
N ILE A 308 -10.69 10.07 19.68
CA ILE A 308 -10.38 9.13 18.60
C ILE A 308 -11.35 9.30 17.43
N GLN A 309 -12.63 9.55 17.71
CA GLN A 309 -13.61 9.84 16.66
C GLN A 309 -13.29 11.15 15.94
N CYS A 310 -12.91 12.20 16.67
CA CYS A 310 -12.45 13.45 16.06
C CYS A 310 -11.21 13.21 15.18
N LEU A 311 -10.19 12.54 15.71
CA LEU A 311 -8.98 12.20 14.97
C LEU A 311 -9.29 11.40 13.68
N SER A 312 -10.23 10.46 13.75
CA SER A 312 -10.68 9.67 12.60
C SER A 312 -11.36 10.51 11.52
N ARG A 313 -12.26 11.43 11.92
CA ARG A 313 -12.92 12.38 11.00
C ARG A 313 -11.91 13.28 10.31
N LEU A 314 -10.98 13.85 11.08
CA LEU A 314 -9.91 14.70 10.57
C LEU A 314 -8.96 13.92 9.65
N SER A 315 -8.58 12.69 10.02
CA SER A 315 -7.73 11.85 9.17
C SER A 315 -8.41 11.49 7.85
N THR A 316 -9.73 11.23 7.88
CA THR A 316 -10.51 10.95 6.67
C THR A 316 -10.56 12.16 5.73
N LEU A 317 -10.66 13.37 6.28
CA LEU A 317 -10.58 14.62 5.52
C LEU A 317 -9.25 14.73 4.76
N LEU A 318 -8.14 14.42 5.44
CA LEU A 318 -6.79 14.47 4.87
C LEU A 318 -6.56 13.41 3.78
N VAL A 319 -7.08 12.18 3.98
CA VAL A 319 -7.01 11.09 2.99
C VAL A 319 -7.73 11.48 1.69
N LYS A 320 -8.91 12.10 1.78
CA LYS A 320 -9.72 12.47 0.62
C LYS A 320 -9.07 13.50 -0.30
N ARG A 321 -8.09 14.27 0.20
CA ARG A 321 -7.39 15.34 -0.54
C ARG A 321 -5.97 14.96 -0.95
N SER A 322 -5.65 13.65 -1.00
CA SER A 322 -4.30 13.17 -1.32
C SER A 322 -3.20 13.82 -0.46
N TRP A 323 -3.51 14.19 0.78
CA TRP A 323 -2.57 14.65 1.79
C TRP A 323 -1.79 15.93 1.47
N THR A 324 -2.16 16.67 0.42
CA THR A 324 -1.36 17.81 -0.05
C THR A 324 -1.76 19.09 0.70
N GLU A 325 -3.00 19.53 0.55
CA GLU A 325 -3.47 20.80 1.09
C GLU A 325 -4.94 20.65 1.55
N THR A 326 -5.28 21.23 2.71
CA THR A 326 -6.61 21.15 3.32
C THR A 326 -7.17 22.55 3.59
N PRO A 327 -8.31 22.93 2.98
CA PRO A 327 -8.94 24.22 3.25
C PRO A 327 -9.26 24.40 4.74
N VAL A 328 -8.81 25.50 5.34
CA VAL A 328 -9.03 25.78 6.77
C VAL A 328 -10.52 25.77 7.10
N ARG A 329 -11.35 26.28 6.21
CA ARG A 329 -12.81 26.27 6.39
C ARG A 329 -13.38 24.86 6.54
N GLU A 330 -12.95 23.92 5.72
CA GLU A 330 -13.42 22.52 5.76
C GLU A 330 -12.92 21.82 7.03
N LEU A 331 -11.67 22.12 7.43
CA LEU A 331 -11.09 21.64 8.67
C LEU A 331 -11.86 22.13 9.91
N VAL A 332 -12.06 23.45 10.02
CA VAL A 332 -12.74 24.09 11.15
C VAL A 332 -14.17 23.56 11.27
N THR A 333 -14.90 23.48 10.16
CA THR A 333 -16.27 22.94 10.16
C THR A 333 -16.32 21.46 10.57
N THR A 334 -15.33 20.66 10.15
CA THR A 334 -15.22 19.25 10.56
C THR A 334 -14.89 19.10 12.05
N ALA A 335 -13.95 19.90 12.56
CA ALA A 335 -13.53 19.88 13.96
C ALA A 335 -14.66 20.34 14.92
N LEU A 336 -15.47 21.30 14.46
CA LEU A 336 -16.57 21.88 15.23
C LEU A 336 -17.91 21.16 15.03
N ALA A 337 -17.91 19.98 14.42
CA ALA A 337 -19.12 19.20 14.21
C ALA A 337 -19.68 18.69 15.54
N SER A 338 -20.78 19.32 16.00
CA SER A 338 -21.60 18.92 17.14
C SER A 338 -22.86 18.18 16.67
N ASP A 339 -23.28 17.18 17.45
CA ASP A 339 -24.50 16.39 17.20
C ASP A 339 -25.77 17.16 17.54
N SER A 340 -25.67 18.26 18.31
CA SER A 340 -26.80 19.10 18.70
C SER A 340 -27.06 20.21 17.66
N PRO A 341 -28.22 20.20 16.95
CA PRO A 341 -28.55 21.24 15.98
C PRO A 341 -28.60 22.65 16.59
N SER A 342 -29.13 22.79 17.81
CA SER A 342 -29.25 24.10 18.48
C SER A 342 -27.90 24.68 18.92
N MET A 343 -26.89 23.85 19.16
CA MET A 343 -25.52 24.32 19.42
C MET A 343 -24.83 24.77 18.15
N ARG A 344 -25.07 24.09 17.01
CA ARG A 344 -24.48 24.46 15.72
C ARG A 344 -24.86 25.88 15.28
N ASP A 345 -26.11 26.30 15.48
CA ASP A 345 -26.58 27.65 15.14
C ASP A 345 -25.96 28.75 16.03
N ARG A 346 -25.33 28.38 17.14
CA ARG A 346 -24.64 29.28 18.08
C ARG A 346 -23.13 29.34 17.85
N ILE A 347 -22.61 28.64 16.84
CA ILE A 347 -21.20 28.66 16.44
C ILE A 347 -21.10 29.42 15.11
N SER A 348 -20.31 30.49 15.10
CA SER A 348 -20.01 31.25 13.89
C SER A 348 -18.56 31.06 13.46
N VAL A 349 -18.33 30.87 12.16
CA VAL A 349 -17.02 30.61 11.57
C VAL A 349 -16.73 31.57 10.42
N SER A 350 -15.57 32.22 10.42
CA SER A 350 -15.19 33.20 9.38
C SER A 350 -13.67 33.25 9.19
N GLY A 351 -13.21 33.65 8.00
CA GLY A 351 -11.77 33.78 7.75
C GLY A 351 -11.36 33.62 6.29
N ASP A 352 -10.07 33.81 6.06
CA ASP A 352 -9.42 33.79 4.75
C ASP A 352 -9.54 32.42 4.05
N ASP A 353 -9.53 32.42 2.71
CA ASP A 353 -9.51 31.19 1.92
C ASP A 353 -8.08 30.71 1.73
N ILE A 354 -7.65 29.85 2.67
CA ILE A 354 -6.29 29.33 2.75
C ILE A 354 -6.32 27.82 2.99
N GLU A 355 -5.27 27.15 2.54
CA GLU A 355 -5.08 25.73 2.74
C GLU A 355 -3.87 25.45 3.65
N LEU A 356 -3.96 24.36 4.40
CA LEU A 356 -2.94 23.93 5.33
C LEU A 356 -2.33 22.60 4.91
N ARG A 357 -1.03 22.46 5.19
CA ARG A 357 -0.35 21.16 5.19
C ARG A 357 -1.03 20.22 6.18
N SER A 358 -1.14 18.95 5.80
CA SER A 358 -1.89 17.91 6.52
C SER A 358 -1.57 17.83 8.02
N GLU A 359 -0.31 18.00 8.39
CA GLU A 359 0.15 17.88 9.77
C GLU A 359 -0.33 19.06 10.63
N VAL A 360 -0.33 20.28 10.07
CA VAL A 360 -0.83 21.50 10.74
C VAL A 360 -2.36 21.43 10.88
N ALA A 361 -3.03 20.96 9.83
CA ALA A 361 -4.48 20.79 9.82
C ALA A 361 -4.94 19.84 10.94
N LEU A 362 -4.28 18.69 11.12
CA LEU A 362 -4.64 17.72 12.15
C LEU A 362 -4.52 18.29 13.57
N ALA A 363 -3.43 18.98 13.86
CA ALA A 363 -3.18 19.57 15.17
C ALA A 363 -4.16 20.71 15.48
N LEU A 364 -4.42 21.59 14.51
CA LEU A 364 -5.41 22.66 14.65
C LEU A 364 -6.83 22.09 14.82
N GLY A 365 -7.20 21.07 14.05
CA GLY A 365 -8.51 20.42 14.19
C GLY A 365 -8.72 19.80 15.57
N MET A 366 -7.70 19.13 16.12
CA MET A 366 -7.74 18.61 17.48
C MET A 366 -7.85 19.72 18.52
N ALA A 367 -7.11 20.82 18.36
CA ALA A 367 -7.18 21.97 19.27
C ALA A 367 -8.58 22.60 19.31
N LEU A 368 -9.18 22.82 18.14
CA LEU A 368 -10.53 23.36 18.01
C LEU A 368 -11.59 22.42 18.61
N HIS A 369 -11.41 21.10 18.45
CA HIS A 369 -12.29 20.11 19.05
C HIS A 369 -12.24 20.15 20.59
N GLU A 370 -11.06 20.31 21.18
CA GLU A 370 -10.93 20.44 22.63
C GLU A 370 -11.57 21.74 23.16
N LEU A 371 -11.42 22.85 22.43
CA LEU A 371 -12.10 24.11 22.76
C LEU A 371 -13.62 23.97 22.69
N LEU A 372 -14.13 23.32 21.63
CA LEU A 372 -15.55 23.05 21.50
C LEU A 372 -16.07 22.20 22.66
N SER A 373 -15.38 21.11 22.99
CA SER A 373 -15.79 20.23 24.08
C SER A 373 -15.84 20.97 25.42
N ASN A 374 -14.89 21.89 25.66
CA ASN A 374 -14.91 22.75 26.84
C ASN A 374 -16.08 23.72 26.83
N ALA A 375 -16.38 24.37 25.69
CA ALA A 375 -17.51 25.27 25.56
C ALA A 375 -18.85 24.56 25.81
N GLU A 376 -19.01 23.32 25.33
CA GLU A 376 -20.23 22.51 25.53
C GLU A 376 -20.43 22.08 26.99
N ARG A 377 -19.34 21.71 27.69
CA ARG A 377 -19.42 21.14 29.04
C ARG A 377 -19.34 22.18 30.15
N HIS A 378 -18.57 23.24 29.93
CA HIS A 378 -18.16 24.17 30.99
C HIS A 378 -18.25 25.65 30.58
N GLY A 379 -18.28 25.95 29.29
CA GLY A 379 -18.21 27.32 28.76
C GLY A 379 -19.51 27.79 28.13
N ALA A 380 -19.42 28.66 27.11
CA ALA A 380 -20.57 29.36 26.55
C ALA A 380 -21.69 28.45 26.03
N LEU A 381 -21.37 27.32 25.40
CA LEU A 381 -22.40 26.47 24.81
C LEU A 381 -23.19 25.65 25.85
N SER A 382 -22.73 25.60 27.10
CA SER A 382 -23.47 25.03 28.23
C SER A 382 -24.65 25.90 28.68
N ALA A 383 -24.61 27.21 28.42
CA ALA A 383 -25.72 28.14 28.66
C ALA A 383 -26.65 28.20 27.44
N GLU A 384 -27.94 28.54 27.62
CA GLU A 384 -28.92 28.58 26.52
C GLU A 384 -28.58 29.66 25.47
N ASP A 385 -28.12 30.83 25.91
CA ASP A 385 -27.84 31.99 25.05
C ASP A 385 -26.38 32.12 24.61
N GLY A 386 -25.49 31.27 25.13
CA GLY A 386 -24.06 31.42 24.87
C GLY A 386 -23.68 31.09 23.43
N ARG A 387 -22.61 31.74 22.95
CA ARG A 387 -22.16 31.67 21.56
C ARG A 387 -20.66 31.49 21.46
N VAL A 388 -20.23 30.92 20.35
CA VAL A 388 -18.82 30.76 19.99
C VAL A 388 -18.56 31.43 18.65
N THR A 389 -17.48 32.19 18.56
CA THR A 389 -16.97 32.75 17.32
C THR A 389 -15.57 32.22 17.06
N VAL A 390 -15.37 31.66 15.87
CA VAL A 390 -14.07 31.22 15.37
C VAL A 390 -13.72 32.02 14.14
N ALA A 391 -12.62 32.77 14.21
CA ALA A 391 -12.12 33.58 13.10
C ALA A 391 -10.68 33.21 12.76
N TRP A 392 -10.29 33.21 11.50
CA TRP A 392 -8.88 33.01 11.14
C TRP A 392 -8.43 33.95 10.03
N ARG A 393 -7.14 34.29 10.04
CA ARG A 393 -6.51 35.16 9.04
C ARG A 393 -5.03 34.86 8.90
N VAL A 394 -4.45 35.30 7.79
CA VAL A 394 -2.99 35.35 7.62
C VAL A 394 -2.44 36.61 8.30
N ALA A 395 -1.54 36.44 9.27
CA ALA A 395 -1.15 37.47 10.22
C ALA A 395 0.07 38.32 9.80
N ASP A 396 0.91 37.82 8.90
CA ASP A 396 2.09 38.52 8.41
C ASP A 396 1.94 38.97 6.95
N SER A 397 2.68 40.03 6.57
CA SER A 397 2.69 40.57 5.21
C SER A 397 3.34 39.63 4.18
N GLU A 398 4.07 38.62 4.66
CA GLU A 398 4.74 37.62 3.83
C GLU A 398 3.91 36.34 3.62
N GLY A 399 2.76 36.22 4.28
CA GLY A 399 1.82 35.13 4.04
C GLY A 399 2.15 33.80 4.72
N ARG A 400 3.03 33.79 5.74
CA ARG A 400 3.64 32.58 6.31
C ARG A 400 3.09 32.19 7.67
N ARG A 401 2.21 33.00 8.27
CA ARG A 401 1.67 32.71 9.61
C ARG A 401 0.15 32.82 9.67
N LEU A 402 -0.49 31.70 9.99
CA LEU A 402 -1.91 31.65 10.33
C LEU A 402 -2.12 32.11 11.78
N GLN A 403 -3.15 32.93 11.99
CA GLN A 403 -3.72 33.22 13.30
C GLN A 403 -5.19 32.79 13.32
N VAL A 404 -5.55 32.01 14.34
CA VAL A 404 -6.92 31.57 14.62
C VAL A 404 -7.35 32.13 15.96
N GLU A 405 -8.48 32.83 16.00
CA GLU A 405 -9.11 33.37 17.19
C GLU A 405 -10.36 32.56 17.55
N TRP A 406 -10.45 32.19 18.82
CA TRP A 406 -11.62 31.60 19.46
C TRP A 406 -12.17 32.58 20.50
N LYS A 407 -13.48 32.85 20.47
CA LYS A 407 -14.17 33.71 21.45
C LYS A 407 -15.48 33.09 21.89
N GLU A 408 -15.63 32.92 23.19
CA GLU A 408 -16.88 32.56 23.85
C GLU A 408 -17.57 33.80 24.41
N HIS A 409 -18.90 33.81 24.33
CA HIS A 409 -19.75 34.91 24.81
C HIS A 409 -21.01 34.37 25.47
N GLY A 410 -21.52 35.07 26.49
CA GLY A 410 -22.81 34.72 27.12
C GLY A 410 -22.80 33.37 27.85
N GLY A 411 -21.61 32.92 28.27
CA GLY A 411 -21.42 31.72 29.08
C GLY A 411 -21.48 31.98 30.58
N PRO A 412 -21.40 30.93 31.41
CA PRO A 412 -21.15 31.10 32.83
C PRO A 412 -19.80 31.83 33.06
N PRO A 413 -19.64 32.58 34.17
CA PRO A 413 -18.36 33.20 34.51
C PRO A 413 -17.24 32.16 34.55
N VAL A 414 -16.15 32.42 33.84
CA VAL A 414 -15.02 31.49 33.73
C VAL A 414 -13.88 31.95 34.61
N GLU A 415 -13.37 31.05 35.45
CA GLU A 415 -12.15 31.28 36.22
C GLU A 415 -10.98 30.48 35.63
N PRO A 416 -9.74 30.97 35.74
CA PRO A 416 -8.56 30.21 35.34
C PRO A 416 -8.53 28.85 36.05
N PRO A 417 -8.34 27.73 35.33
CA PRO A 417 -8.43 26.42 35.94
C PRO A 417 -7.26 26.19 36.90
N SER A 418 -7.55 25.63 38.08
CA SER A 418 -6.55 25.27 39.10
C SER A 418 -5.60 24.14 38.65
N ARG A 419 -5.97 23.42 37.58
CA ARG A 419 -5.15 22.40 36.91
C ARG A 419 -5.23 22.60 35.41
N THR A 420 -4.08 22.56 34.73
CA THR A 420 -4.03 22.57 33.26
C THR A 420 -4.76 21.33 32.72
N GLY A 421 -5.85 21.54 31.98
CA GLY A 421 -6.64 20.46 31.41
C GLY A 421 -5.91 19.72 30.28
N VAL A 422 -6.41 18.53 29.91
CA VAL A 422 -5.83 17.71 28.82
C VAL A 422 -5.77 18.46 27.50
N GLY A 423 -6.84 19.16 27.12
CA GLY A 423 -6.90 19.93 25.89
C GLY A 423 -5.83 21.00 25.85
N GLN A 424 -5.66 21.74 26.95
CA GLN A 424 -4.65 22.79 27.07
C GLN A 424 -3.21 22.25 26.99
N TYR A 425 -2.95 21.06 27.54
CA TYR A 425 -1.65 20.39 27.41
C TYR A 425 -1.42 19.81 26.00
N LEU A 426 -2.42 19.20 25.37
CA LEU A 426 -2.34 18.71 23.99
C LEU A 426 -2.09 19.86 23.02
N MET A 427 -2.86 20.93 23.15
CA MET A 427 -2.71 22.14 22.35
C MET A 427 -1.30 22.72 22.51
N LYS A 428 -0.83 22.95 23.74
CA LYS A 428 0.49 23.56 23.96
C LYS A 428 1.66 22.64 23.63
N SER A 429 1.55 21.33 23.85
CA SER A 429 2.66 20.40 23.64
C SER A 429 2.77 19.92 22.19
N VAL A 430 1.64 19.77 21.49
CA VAL A 430 1.60 19.31 20.10
C VAL A 430 1.77 20.49 19.15
N LEU A 431 1.06 21.60 19.35
CA LEU A 431 1.18 22.79 18.48
C LEU A 431 2.59 23.40 18.52
N THR A 432 3.17 23.58 19.72
CA THR A 432 4.47 24.25 19.86
C THR A 432 5.64 23.36 19.47
N ARG A 433 5.59 22.05 19.77
CA ARG A 433 6.75 21.16 19.60
C ARG A 433 6.90 20.60 18.19
N GLN A 434 5.80 20.47 17.44
CA GLN A 434 5.82 19.92 16.08
C GLN A 434 5.70 20.99 14.98
N PHE A 435 5.21 22.21 15.28
CA PHE A 435 4.73 23.13 14.23
C PHE A 435 5.16 24.59 14.36
N GLY A 436 6.05 24.94 15.31
CA GLY A 436 6.53 26.33 15.48
C GLY A 436 5.45 27.33 15.88
N GLY A 437 4.30 26.83 16.35
CA GLY A 437 3.13 27.62 16.73
C GLY A 437 3.05 27.91 18.23
N ASP A 438 2.18 28.83 18.60
CA ASP A 438 1.88 29.13 20.00
C ASP A 438 0.36 29.22 20.23
N ILE A 439 -0.04 28.96 21.46
CA ILE A 439 -1.41 29.13 21.91
C ILE A 439 -1.46 29.97 23.17
N ASP A 440 -2.17 31.09 23.08
CA ASP A 440 -2.48 31.96 24.20
C ASP A 440 -3.96 31.81 24.57
N ILE A 441 -4.26 31.68 25.86
CA ILE A 441 -5.62 31.50 26.37
C ILE A 441 -5.83 32.47 27.52
N SER A 442 -6.91 33.23 27.42
CA SER A 442 -7.38 34.16 28.45
C SER A 442 -8.80 33.79 28.88
N TYR A 443 -9.05 33.95 30.18
CA TYR A 443 -10.33 33.68 30.81
C TYR A 443 -10.95 35.03 31.17
N GLU A 444 -11.89 35.49 30.35
CA GLU A 444 -12.62 36.73 30.56
C GLU A 444 -13.96 36.42 31.26
N THR A 445 -14.54 37.42 31.92
CA THR A 445 -15.84 37.28 32.60
C THR A 445 -16.99 36.89 31.65
N ASP A 446 -16.86 37.20 30.36
CA ASP A 446 -17.85 36.90 29.31
C ASP A 446 -17.61 35.53 28.65
N GLY A 447 -16.44 34.92 28.85
CA GLY A 447 -16.07 33.65 28.24
C GLY A 447 -14.57 33.43 28.06
N VAL A 448 -14.21 32.27 27.52
CA VAL A 448 -12.84 31.94 27.13
C VAL A 448 -12.48 32.60 25.80
N ARG A 449 -11.29 33.19 25.73
CA ARG A 449 -10.66 33.64 24.49
C ARG A 449 -9.35 32.89 24.26
N ALA A 450 -9.16 32.35 23.06
CA ALA A 450 -7.91 31.71 22.68
C ALA A 450 -7.39 32.24 21.34
N THR A 451 -6.07 32.42 21.25
CA THR A 451 -5.38 32.79 20.02
C THR A 451 -4.36 31.71 19.70
N LEU A 452 -4.53 31.04 18.57
CA LEU A 452 -3.62 30.04 18.05
C LEU A 452 -2.83 30.64 16.88
N THR A 453 -1.53 30.39 16.85
CA THR A 453 -0.67 30.80 15.74
C THR A 453 0.11 29.60 15.21
N ALA A 454 0.28 29.52 13.90
CA ALA A 454 1.03 28.44 13.24
C ALA A 454 1.72 28.94 11.98
N GLU A 455 2.89 28.38 11.67
CA GLU A 455 3.54 28.60 10.37
C GLU A 455 2.88 27.72 9.31
N ILE A 456 2.48 28.32 8.18
CA ILE A 456 1.71 27.65 7.12
C ILE A 456 2.58 27.26 5.94
#